data_AF-A0A7C4EVM0-F1
#
_entry.id   AF-A0A7C4EVM0-F1
#
_cell.length_a   1.000
_cell.length_b   1.000
_cell.length_c   1.000
_cell.angle_alpha   90.00
_cell.angle_beta   90.00
_cell.angle_gamma   90.00
#
_symmetry.space_group_name_H-M   'P 1'
#
loop_
_entity.id
_entity.type
_entity.pdbx_description
1 polymer ?
#
loop_
_entity_poly.entity_id
_entity_poly.type
_entity_poly.pdbx_seq_one_letter_code
_entity_poly.pdbx_strand_id
1 'polypeptide(L)'
;MNKKLLAELAVCLFLVACGKPEPATKSTSESEIVQKTETPKTIKLSNLQLFSGEKSPAVATTLFEKNSTVWLTYDVQGFTLIKETGKIGLRQDLVVINPSGQIILAMPAIIQYTDVISKKPKSFTNKINLGKNAASGKYTAIVNICDLYNLVSDRQEISFSVK
;
A
#
# COMPACT_ATOMS: atom_id res chain seq x y z
N MET A 1 32.07 -29.61 -29.82
CA MET A 1 32.99 -28.97 -28.85
C MET A 1 32.57 -27.51 -28.76
N ASN A 2 32.19 -26.86 -27.64
CA ASN A 2 32.03 -27.14 -26.22
C ASN A 2 30.78 -26.35 -25.78
N LYS A 3 29.73 -26.97 -25.24
CA LYS A 3 29.41 -27.11 -23.80
C LYS A 3 29.45 -25.81 -22.98
N LYS A 4 28.24 -25.40 -22.56
CA LYS A 4 27.87 -24.86 -21.23
C LYS A 4 28.50 -23.52 -20.77
N LEU A 5 27.70 -22.46 -20.87
CA LEU A 5 27.42 -21.53 -19.77
C LEU A 5 25.87 -21.37 -19.80
N LEU A 6 25.03 -22.00 -18.97
CA LEU A 6 24.87 -21.86 -17.51
C LEU A 6 24.99 -20.38 -17.09
N ALA A 7 24.05 -19.75 -16.39
CA ALA A 7 22.74 -20.14 -15.88
C ALA A 7 22.07 -18.83 -15.39
N GLU A 8 20.74 -18.79 -15.45
CA GLU A 8 19.84 -18.16 -14.48
C GLU A 8 20.29 -16.86 -13.76
N LEU A 9 19.79 -15.72 -14.23
CA LEU A 9 19.55 -14.56 -13.36
C LEU A 9 18.36 -14.89 -12.44
N ALA A 10 18.66 -15.62 -11.36
CA ALA A 10 17.77 -15.78 -10.23
C ALA A 10 17.64 -14.42 -9.52
N VAL A 11 16.42 -13.88 -9.55
CA VAL A 11 15.97 -12.75 -8.74
C VAL A 11 16.23 -13.09 -7.27
N CYS A 12 17.16 -12.35 -6.65
CA CYS A 12 17.45 -12.43 -5.22
C CYS A 12 16.23 -11.95 -4.42
N LEU A 13 15.33 -12.87 -4.12
CA LEU A 13 14.32 -12.73 -3.07
C LEU A 13 15.01 -13.07 -1.75
N PHE A 14 15.50 -12.05 -1.03
CA PHE A 14 16.00 -12.22 0.34
C PHE A 14 14.81 -12.51 1.28
N LEU A 15 14.55 -13.81 1.49
CA LEU A 15 13.85 -14.32 2.66
C LEU A 15 14.86 -14.44 3.80
N VAL A 16 14.90 -13.46 4.71
CA VAL A 16 15.59 -13.65 6.00
C VAL A 16 14.65 -14.42 6.92
N ALA A 17 14.78 -15.74 6.88
CA ALA A 17 14.25 -16.64 7.90
C ALA A 17 15.24 -16.66 9.09
N CYS A 18 14.80 -16.14 10.23
CA CYS A 18 15.48 -16.30 11.52
C CYS A 18 15.38 -17.76 11.99
N GLY A 19 16.52 -18.40 12.31
CA GLY A 19 16.54 -19.55 13.22
C GLY A 19 17.75 -20.47 13.14
N LYS A 20 18.62 -20.44 14.17
CA LYS A 20 18.81 -21.54 15.14
C LYS A 20 19.77 -21.14 16.30
N PRO A 21 19.60 -21.67 17.53
CA PRO A 21 20.37 -21.26 18.71
C PRO A 21 21.47 -22.27 19.13
N GLU A 22 22.53 -21.79 19.80
CA GLU A 22 23.39 -22.60 20.69
C GLU A 22 23.94 -21.74 21.86
N PRO A 23 24.30 -22.35 23.02
CA PRO A 23 24.11 -21.72 24.33
C PRO A 23 25.37 -21.24 25.08
N ALA A 24 25.08 -20.34 26.04
CA ALA A 24 25.68 -20.08 27.36
C ALA A 24 27.10 -19.49 27.48
N THR A 25 27.17 -18.26 28.01
CA THR A 25 27.99 -17.90 29.19
C THR A 25 27.38 -16.67 29.88
N LYS A 26 27.14 -16.77 31.21
CA LYS A 26 26.67 -15.70 32.11
C LYS A 26 27.81 -14.71 32.44
N SER A 27 27.55 -13.41 32.46
CA SER A 27 28.13 -12.48 33.45
C SER A 27 27.31 -11.20 33.58
N THR A 28 27.13 -10.77 34.82
CA THR A 28 26.28 -9.70 35.36
C THR A 28 26.83 -8.30 35.09
N SER A 29 25.97 -7.35 34.68
CA SER A 29 25.99 -5.95 35.14
C SER A 29 24.75 -5.19 34.68
N GLU A 30 24.28 -4.33 35.58
CA GLU A 30 23.02 -3.61 35.55
C GLU A 30 22.90 -2.62 34.40
N SER A 31 21.73 -2.63 33.76
CA SER A 31 20.90 -1.46 33.42
C SER A 31 19.85 -1.96 32.44
N GLU A 32 18.85 -2.66 32.97
CA GLU A 32 17.65 -2.97 32.21
C GLU A 32 16.87 -1.65 32.06
N ILE A 33 17.28 -0.84 31.09
CA ILE A 33 16.40 0.14 30.48
C ILE A 33 15.29 -0.71 29.90
N VAL A 34 14.19 -0.85 30.64
CA VAL A 34 12.91 -1.32 30.12
C VAL A 34 12.49 -0.28 29.09
N GLN A 35 13.07 -0.34 27.90
CA GLN A 35 12.46 0.20 26.70
C GLN A 35 11.19 -0.60 26.57
N LYS A 36 10.11 -0.02 27.08
CA LYS A 36 8.75 -0.32 26.69
C LYS A 36 8.76 -0.31 25.16
N THR A 37 8.93 -1.49 24.56
CA THR A 37 8.79 -1.70 23.13
C THR A 37 7.32 -1.47 22.86
N GLU A 38 6.94 -0.20 22.69
CA GLU A 38 5.61 0.13 22.20
C GLU A 38 5.48 -0.61 20.88
N THR A 39 4.49 -1.51 20.83
CA THR A 39 4.17 -2.26 19.63
C THR A 39 4.12 -1.29 18.46
N PRO A 40 4.82 -1.57 17.34
CA PRO A 40 4.84 -0.66 16.21
C PRO A 40 3.40 -0.36 15.82
N LYS A 41 3.02 0.91 15.96
CA LYS A 41 1.68 1.39 15.67
C LYS A 41 1.41 1.12 14.19
N THR A 42 0.62 0.08 13.92
CA THR A 42 0.38 -0.37 12.55
C THR A 42 -0.47 0.66 11.82
N ILE A 43 0.02 1.17 10.69
CA ILE A 43 -0.80 1.88 9.74
C ILE A 43 -1.82 0.91 9.15
N LYS A 44 -3.06 1.35 8.94
CA LYS A 44 -4.12 0.51 8.40
C LYS A 44 -4.90 1.24 7.32
N LEU A 45 -5.09 0.56 6.20
CA LEU A 45 -5.97 0.92 5.11
C LEU A 45 -7.30 0.17 5.29
N SER A 46 -8.41 0.89 5.20
CA SER A 46 -9.75 0.31 5.33
C SER A 46 -10.74 0.96 4.37
N ASN A 47 -11.94 0.39 4.26
CA ASN A 47 -13.05 0.96 3.49
C ASN A 47 -12.71 1.22 2.01
N LEU A 48 -11.93 0.31 1.39
CA LEU A 48 -11.58 0.38 -0.02
C LEU A 48 -12.84 0.17 -0.89
N GLN A 49 -13.24 1.18 -1.66
CA GLN A 49 -14.49 1.19 -2.43
C GLN A 49 -14.30 1.84 -3.81
N LEU A 50 -15.15 1.45 -4.75
CA LEU A 50 -15.14 1.93 -6.14
C LEU A 50 -16.47 2.59 -6.51
N PHE A 51 -16.40 3.73 -7.20
CA PHE A 51 -17.58 4.49 -7.64
C PHE A 51 -17.45 4.94 -9.09
N SER A 52 -18.60 5.15 -9.75
CA SER A 52 -18.71 5.69 -11.11
C SER A 52 -18.62 7.22 -11.16
N GLY A 53 -18.68 7.91 -10.02
CA GLY A 53 -18.62 9.37 -9.93
C GLY A 53 -18.07 9.83 -8.58
N GLU A 54 -17.43 10.99 -8.57
CA GLU A 54 -16.75 11.57 -7.40
C GLU A 54 -17.71 11.80 -6.21
N LYS A 55 -18.98 12.07 -6.51
CA LYS A 55 -20.07 12.31 -5.53
C LYS A 55 -21.24 11.35 -5.69
N SER A 56 -21.05 10.24 -6.42
CA SER A 56 -22.12 9.26 -6.58
C SER A 56 -22.47 8.66 -5.22
N PRO A 57 -23.77 8.43 -4.91
CA PRO A 57 -24.15 7.69 -3.72
C PRO A 57 -23.44 6.34 -3.70
N ALA A 58 -23.23 5.78 -2.50
CA ALA A 58 -22.34 4.66 -2.23
C ALA A 58 -22.79 3.30 -2.80
N VAL A 59 -23.28 3.28 -4.04
CA VAL A 59 -23.50 2.05 -4.80
C VAL A 59 -22.14 1.65 -5.35
N ALA A 60 -21.45 0.79 -4.60
CA ALA A 60 -20.23 0.15 -5.05
C ALA A 60 -20.53 -0.57 -6.38
N THR A 61 -20.10 0.01 -7.50
CA THR A 61 -20.18 -0.68 -8.79
C THR A 61 -18.88 -1.42 -9.02
N THR A 62 -19.00 -2.69 -9.40
CA THR A 62 -17.87 -3.51 -9.81
C THR A 62 -17.80 -3.64 -11.32
N LEU A 63 -18.69 -2.97 -12.08
CA LEU A 63 -18.74 -3.01 -13.53
C LEU A 63 -18.74 -1.59 -14.10
N PHE A 64 -17.80 -1.35 -15.01
CA PHE A 64 -17.57 -0.04 -15.63
C PHE A 64 -17.55 -0.18 -17.16
N GLU A 65 -17.96 0.87 -17.85
CA GLU A 65 -17.84 0.95 -19.31
C GLU A 65 -16.41 1.37 -19.71
N LYS A 66 -15.98 1.03 -20.92
CA LYS A 66 -14.81 1.66 -21.54
C LYS A 66 -14.94 3.19 -21.57
N ASN A 67 -13.81 3.89 -21.59
CA ASN A 67 -13.77 5.36 -21.58
C ASN A 67 -14.41 6.02 -20.33
N SER A 68 -14.72 5.25 -19.28
CA SER A 68 -15.28 5.78 -18.04
C SER A 68 -14.19 6.17 -17.03
N THR A 69 -14.58 6.93 -16.01
CA THR A 69 -13.74 7.20 -14.85
C THR A 69 -14.19 6.33 -13.69
N VAL A 70 -13.22 5.65 -13.08
CA VAL A 70 -13.40 4.90 -11.84
C VAL A 70 -12.81 5.71 -10.69
N TRP A 71 -13.60 5.91 -9.65
CA TRP A 71 -13.15 6.60 -8.43
C TRP A 71 -12.89 5.58 -7.34
N LEU A 72 -11.71 5.62 -6.75
CA LEU A 72 -11.26 4.71 -5.69
C LEU A 72 -11.12 5.49 -4.38
N THR A 73 -11.87 5.10 -3.36
CA THR A 73 -11.76 5.71 -2.03
C THR A 73 -11.29 4.70 -1.00
N TYR A 74 -10.65 5.19 0.05
CA TYR A 74 -10.30 4.42 1.23
C TYR A 74 -9.95 5.33 2.39
N ASP A 75 -9.94 4.76 3.58
CA ASP A 75 -9.51 5.41 4.81
C ASP A 75 -8.16 4.90 5.26
N VAL A 76 -7.34 5.80 5.80
CA VAL A 76 -6.07 5.47 6.44
C VAL A 76 -6.12 5.88 7.91
N GLN A 77 -5.70 4.99 8.80
CA GLN A 77 -5.56 5.26 10.22
C GLN A 77 -4.22 4.71 10.75
N GLY A 78 -3.87 5.08 11.98
CA GLY A 78 -2.65 4.56 12.62
C GLY A 78 -1.36 5.30 12.26
N PHE A 79 -1.41 6.27 11.34
CA PHE A 79 -0.25 7.08 10.94
C PHE A 79 0.38 7.89 12.07
N THR A 80 1.63 8.27 11.84
CA THR A 80 2.51 9.00 12.75
C THR A 80 2.32 10.50 12.57
N LEU A 81 2.09 11.18 13.68
CA LEU A 81 2.04 12.63 13.76
C LEU A 81 3.40 13.12 14.25
N ILE A 82 4.01 14.07 13.54
CA ILE A 82 5.15 14.83 14.08
C ILE A 82 4.60 15.65 15.25
N LYS A 83 5.12 15.45 16.47
CA LYS A 83 4.57 16.07 17.68
C LYS A 83 4.67 17.60 17.65
N GLU A 84 5.74 18.10 17.08
CA GLU A 84 6.10 19.52 17.03
C GLU A 84 5.21 20.30 16.05
N THR A 85 4.79 19.66 14.95
CA THR A 85 4.07 20.33 13.86
C THR A 85 2.66 19.81 13.64
N GLY A 86 2.28 18.69 14.25
CA GLY A 86 1.03 17.98 13.99
C GLY A 86 0.90 17.40 12.57
N LYS A 87 1.99 17.40 11.79
CA LYS A 87 1.99 17.00 10.38
C LYS A 87 2.08 15.49 10.24
N ILE A 88 1.56 14.97 9.13
CA ILE A 88 1.77 13.57 8.71
C ILE A 88 2.50 13.54 7.37
N GLY A 89 3.29 12.49 7.17
CA GLY A 89 3.99 12.19 5.93
C GLY A 89 3.59 10.80 5.49
N LEU A 90 2.79 10.71 4.44
CA LEU A 90 2.39 9.45 3.84
C LEU A 90 2.92 9.37 2.42
N ARG A 91 3.35 8.18 2.01
CA ARG A 91 3.46 7.85 0.60
C ARG A 91 2.31 6.94 0.23
N GLN A 92 1.69 7.24 -0.89
CA GLN A 92 0.64 6.46 -1.50
C GLN A 92 1.12 5.98 -2.87
N ASP A 93 1.06 4.67 -3.10
CA ASP A 93 1.23 4.10 -4.43
C ASP A 93 -0.09 3.47 -4.88
N LEU A 94 -0.57 3.86 -6.07
CA LEU A 94 -1.71 3.22 -6.74
C LEU A 94 -1.22 2.51 -8.00
N VAL A 95 -1.54 1.23 -8.13
CA VAL A 95 -1.29 0.43 -9.33
C VAL A 95 -2.59 -0.16 -9.85
N VAL A 96 -2.82 -0.12 -11.16
CA VAL A 96 -3.96 -0.77 -11.81
C VAL A 96 -3.45 -1.76 -12.84
N ILE A 97 -3.86 -3.01 -12.71
CA ILE A 97 -3.51 -4.14 -13.55
C ILE A 97 -4.72 -4.53 -14.39
N ASN A 98 -4.52 -4.69 -15.70
CA ASN A 98 -5.56 -5.10 -16.64
C ASN A 98 -5.74 -6.65 -16.67
N PRO A 99 -6.71 -7.18 -17.42
CA PRO A 99 -6.97 -8.62 -17.48
C PRO A 99 -5.81 -9.47 -18.02
N SER A 100 -4.89 -8.89 -18.80
CA SER A 100 -3.70 -9.59 -19.31
C SER A 100 -2.53 -9.57 -18.32
N GLY A 101 -2.70 -8.97 -17.13
CA GLY A 101 -1.66 -8.84 -16.11
C GLY A 101 -0.72 -7.65 -16.32
N GLN A 102 -1.02 -6.75 -17.27
CA GLN A 102 -0.22 -5.56 -17.54
C GLN A 102 -0.63 -4.40 -16.63
N ILE A 103 0.35 -3.65 -16.14
CA ILE A 103 0.13 -2.41 -15.41
C ILE A 103 -0.29 -1.31 -16.40
N ILE A 104 -1.51 -0.80 -16.25
CA ILE A 104 -2.05 0.30 -17.09
C ILE A 104 -2.03 1.65 -16.38
N LEU A 105 -1.81 1.65 -15.06
CA LEU A 105 -1.63 2.85 -14.25
C LEU A 105 -0.65 2.54 -13.12
N ALA A 106 0.33 3.40 -12.92
CA ALA A 106 1.17 3.43 -11.73
C ALA A 106 1.33 4.89 -11.28
N MET A 107 0.89 5.21 -10.08
CA MET A 107 0.89 6.58 -9.54
C MET A 107 1.47 6.57 -8.12
N PRO A 108 2.75 6.92 -7.96
CA PRO A 108 3.31 7.24 -6.65
C PRO A 108 3.00 8.70 -6.30
N ALA A 109 2.59 8.95 -5.06
CA ALA A 109 2.39 10.30 -4.53
C ALA A 109 2.90 10.39 -3.08
N ILE A 110 3.71 11.40 -2.79
CA ILE A 110 4.04 11.79 -1.42
C ILE A 110 3.01 12.81 -0.98
N ILE A 111 2.27 12.49 0.06
CA ILE A 111 1.22 13.32 0.61
C ILE A 111 1.67 13.82 1.98
N GLN A 112 1.94 15.12 2.04
CA GLN A 112 2.19 15.81 3.30
C GLN A 112 0.97 16.64 3.65
N TYR A 113 0.40 16.39 4.82
CA TYR A 113 -0.70 17.21 5.32
C TYR A 113 -0.18 18.15 6.41
N THR A 114 -0.54 19.42 6.25
CA THR A 114 -0.08 20.52 7.10
C THR A 114 -1.09 20.94 8.16
N ASP A 115 -2.35 20.52 8.02
CA ASP A 115 -3.39 20.83 9.00
C ASP A 115 -3.26 19.95 10.25
N VAL A 116 -3.76 20.44 11.39
CA VAL A 116 -3.83 19.65 12.63
C VAL A 116 -4.82 18.51 12.42
N ILE A 117 -4.30 17.34 12.07
CA ILE A 117 -5.15 16.18 11.77
C ILE A 117 -5.57 15.55 13.08
N SER A 118 -6.87 15.46 13.30
CA SER A 118 -7.42 14.65 14.38
C SER A 118 -6.98 13.18 14.22
N LYS A 119 -6.86 12.41 15.31
CA LYS A 119 -6.55 10.97 15.28
C LYS A 119 -7.60 10.09 14.55
N LYS A 120 -8.60 10.69 13.91
CA LYS A 120 -9.62 9.99 13.14
C LYS A 120 -9.01 9.43 11.84
N PRO A 121 -9.60 8.37 11.27
CA PRO A 121 -9.25 7.91 9.94
C PRO A 121 -9.36 9.06 8.93
N LYS A 122 -8.39 9.12 8.01
CA LYS A 122 -8.35 10.11 6.93
C LYS A 122 -8.77 9.43 5.63
N SER A 123 -9.81 9.95 4.99
CA SER A 123 -10.26 9.46 3.69
C SER A 123 -9.43 10.06 2.55
N PHE A 124 -9.16 9.21 1.56
CA PHE A 124 -8.46 9.54 0.32
C PHE A 124 -9.34 9.17 -0.87
N THR A 125 -9.10 9.83 -2.00
CA THR A 125 -9.82 9.56 -3.24
C THR A 125 -8.84 9.63 -4.40
N ASN A 126 -8.89 8.62 -5.26
CA ASN A 126 -8.07 8.51 -6.45
C ASN A 126 -8.94 8.35 -7.69
N LYS A 127 -8.47 8.92 -8.79
CA LYS A 127 -9.12 8.87 -10.09
C LYS A 127 -8.38 7.90 -11.01
N ILE A 128 -9.10 6.93 -11.56
CA ILE A 128 -8.59 5.98 -12.56
C ILE A 128 -9.36 6.23 -13.85
N ASN A 129 -8.68 6.71 -14.89
CA ASN A 129 -9.30 6.93 -16.19
C ASN A 129 -9.13 5.69 -17.06
N LEU A 130 -10.22 5.01 -17.40
CA LEU A 130 -10.19 3.94 -18.39
C LEU A 130 -10.15 4.56 -19.78
N GLY A 131 -9.21 4.15 -20.63
CA GLY A 131 -9.15 4.63 -22.01
C GLY A 131 -10.28 4.07 -22.88
N LYS A 132 -10.48 4.67 -24.06
CA LYS A 132 -11.40 4.13 -25.10
C LYS A 132 -11.03 2.71 -25.53
N ASN A 133 -9.75 2.37 -25.47
CA ASN A 133 -9.20 1.07 -25.84
C ASN A 133 -8.98 0.15 -24.63
N ALA A 134 -9.59 0.43 -23.48
CA ALA A 134 -9.50 -0.46 -22.33
C ALA A 134 -10.02 -1.85 -22.71
N ALA A 135 -9.24 -2.90 -22.39
CA ALA A 135 -9.67 -4.27 -22.61
C ALA A 135 -10.91 -4.58 -21.75
N SER A 136 -11.86 -5.34 -22.28
CA SER A 136 -12.94 -5.88 -21.45
C SER A 136 -12.38 -7.00 -20.56
N GLY A 137 -12.89 -7.14 -19.34
CA GLY A 137 -12.47 -8.17 -18.38
C GLY A 137 -12.23 -7.63 -16.98
N LYS A 138 -11.60 -8.47 -16.14
CA LYS A 138 -11.32 -8.17 -14.73
C LYS A 138 -10.00 -7.43 -14.55
N TYR A 139 -10.07 -6.28 -13.90
CA TYR A 139 -8.96 -5.44 -13.48
C TYR A 139 -8.73 -5.57 -11.98
N THR A 140 -7.53 -5.23 -11.53
CA THR A 140 -7.17 -5.15 -10.11
C THR A 140 -6.52 -3.81 -9.82
N ALA A 141 -7.09 -3.06 -8.88
CA ALA A 141 -6.46 -1.88 -8.30
C ALA A 141 -5.79 -2.27 -6.98
N ILE A 142 -4.54 -1.87 -6.82
CA ILE A 142 -3.72 -2.12 -5.62
C ILE A 142 -3.34 -0.76 -5.05
N VAL A 143 -3.64 -0.56 -3.77
CA VAL A 143 -3.21 0.62 -3.01
C VAL A 143 -2.20 0.17 -1.96
N ASN A 144 -1.05 0.83 -1.95
CA ASN A 144 -0.06 0.73 -0.90
C ASN A 144 0.06 2.09 -0.20
N ILE A 145 -0.03 2.09 1.13
CA ILE A 145 0.21 3.28 1.95
C ILE A 145 1.41 3.00 2.84
N CYS A 146 2.36 3.92 2.87
CA CYS A 146 3.53 3.88 3.73
C CYS A 146 3.58 5.12 4.62
N ASP A 147 3.75 4.92 5.91
CA ASP A 147 4.11 5.97 6.87
C ASP A 147 5.59 6.31 6.71
N LEU A 148 5.89 7.55 6.33
CA LEU A 148 7.27 7.96 6.04
C LEU A 148 8.15 8.14 7.28
N TYR A 149 7.57 8.17 8.49
CA TYR A 149 8.33 8.33 9.73
C TYR A 149 8.66 7.00 10.39
N ASN A 150 7.69 6.07 10.41
CA ASN A 150 7.88 4.74 11.01
C ASN A 150 8.14 3.63 9.99
N LEU A 151 8.13 3.95 8.69
CA LEU A 151 8.38 3.04 7.57
C LEU A 151 7.51 1.77 7.59
N VAL A 152 6.34 1.87 8.22
CA VAL A 152 5.31 0.83 8.20
C VAL A 152 4.37 1.05 7.04
N SER A 153 3.94 -0.04 6.41
CA SER A 153 3.05 0.00 5.26
C SER A 153 1.86 -0.93 5.43
N ASP A 154 0.76 -0.60 4.76
CA ASP A 154 -0.37 -1.48 4.54
C ASP A 154 -0.77 -1.49 3.06
N ARG A 155 -1.21 -2.65 2.60
CA ARG A 155 -1.57 -2.90 1.19
C ARG A 155 -2.96 -3.51 1.13
N GLN A 156 -3.80 -2.94 0.27
CA GLN A 156 -5.12 -3.48 -0.03
C GLN A 156 -5.33 -3.55 -1.54
N GLU A 157 -6.19 -4.46 -1.97
CA GLU A 157 -6.53 -4.66 -3.37
C GLU A 157 -8.04 -4.78 -3.56
N ILE A 158 -8.52 -4.28 -4.69
CA ILE A 158 -9.92 -4.40 -5.09
C ILE A 158 -9.99 -4.72 -6.58
N SER A 159 -10.91 -5.62 -6.94
CA SER A 159 -11.15 -5.99 -8.32
C SER A 159 -12.40 -5.31 -8.87
N PHE A 160 -12.36 -5.00 -10.17
CA PHE A 160 -13.52 -4.52 -10.91
C PHE A 160 -13.48 -5.02 -12.34
N SER A 161 -14.60 -4.95 -13.04
CA SER A 161 -14.78 -5.42 -14.40
C SER A 161 -15.02 -4.23 -15.32
N VAL A 162 -14.49 -4.34 -16.54
CA VAL A 162 -14.79 -3.42 -17.63
C VAL A 162 -15.49 -4.20 -18.74
N LYS A 163 -16.54 -3.63 -19.32
CA LYS A 163 -17.21 -4.16 -20.52
C LYS A 163 -17.00 -3.24 -21.71
#